data_AF-A0A0F2NBE1-F1
#
_entry.id   AF-A0A0F2NBE1-F1
#
_cell.length_a   1.000
_cell.length_b   1.000
_cell.length_c   1.000
_cell.angle_alpha   90.00
_cell.angle_beta   90.00
_cell.angle_gamma   90.00
#
_symmetry.space_group_name_H-M   'P 1'
#
loop_
_entity.id
_entity.type
_entity.pdbx_description
1 polymer ?
#
loop_
_entity_poly.entity_id
_entity_poly.type
_entity_poly.pdbx_seq_one_letter_code
_entity_poly.pdbx_strand_id
1 'polypeptide(L)'
;MIPHEEFTARLKNFCASLGFRRVKISSAGSFFTTWAASPGTPEGVATEDVAVLILSCRVSYNPNWGGYSGLPQLLVRERADTSAEQCPAGFIDPFLQQYRFAKDHIFLTETEQGRHLITVPQSFLKKDGKNPRLILRLDKIAEPDKDGTYSPVMISGSMTSYALSESFLQVLAARRFVWKSGRSIPIDSCLGSELFFFAGIDLAVDQNSRICATLLPHLNRIVTHRTPHLRAAEIHLRQEFARALETFTAHHPESGNVLCLAGLDIDMTAFKGQGEQYFVPWKAYLERAGRDLGEECALEQDDLFVRLMQQEKLCSV
;
A
#
# COMPACT_ATOMS: atom_id res chain seq x y z
N MET A 1 -3.06 2.95 -18.53
CA MET A 1 -2.66 1.53 -18.36
C MET A 1 -2.39 0.93 -19.73
N ILE A 2 -1.46 -0.02 -19.83
CA ILE A 2 -1.05 -0.64 -21.10
C ILE A 2 -1.28 -2.15 -20.96
N PRO A 3 -1.96 -2.84 -21.89
CA PRO A 3 -2.04 -4.31 -21.85
C PRO A 3 -0.64 -4.92 -21.78
N HIS A 4 -0.44 -5.96 -20.98
CA HIS A 4 0.90 -6.51 -20.69
C HIS A 4 1.66 -6.93 -21.97
N GLU A 5 0.94 -7.50 -22.95
CA GLU A 5 1.49 -7.85 -24.28
C GLU A 5 2.03 -6.62 -25.02
N GLU A 6 1.27 -5.52 -25.02
CA GLU A 6 1.70 -4.26 -25.65
C GLU A 6 2.82 -3.59 -24.88
N PHE A 7 2.79 -3.64 -23.55
CA PHE A 7 3.80 -3.05 -22.69
C PHE A 7 5.18 -3.66 -22.98
N THR A 8 5.26 -4.98 -23.08
CA THR A 8 6.53 -5.69 -23.32
C THR A 8 7.13 -5.31 -24.67
N ALA A 9 6.30 -5.22 -25.72
CA ALA A 9 6.73 -4.81 -27.05
C ALA A 9 7.23 -3.35 -27.06
N ARG A 10 6.44 -2.44 -26.47
CA ARG A 10 6.80 -1.02 -26.35
C ARG A 10 8.07 -0.81 -25.55
N LEU A 11 8.28 -1.55 -24.46
CA LEU A 11 9.49 -1.44 -23.65
C LEU A 11 10.73 -1.90 -24.41
N LYS A 12 10.65 -2.99 -25.19
CA LYS A 12 11.77 -3.44 -26.04
C LYS A 12 12.15 -2.38 -27.07
N ASN A 13 11.16 -1.79 -27.73
CA ASN A 13 11.36 -0.72 -28.71
C ASN A 13 11.95 0.53 -28.06
N PHE A 14 11.46 0.89 -26.87
CA PHE A 14 12.03 1.99 -26.09
C PHE A 14 13.50 1.72 -25.78
N CYS A 15 13.85 0.54 -25.27
CA CYS A 15 15.24 0.18 -25.00
C CYS A 15 16.11 0.22 -26.27
N ALA A 16 15.61 -0.28 -27.42
CA ALA A 16 16.32 -0.19 -28.69
C ALA A 16 16.58 1.28 -29.11
N SER A 17 15.59 2.17 -28.95
CA SER A 17 15.73 3.62 -29.22
C SER A 17 16.77 4.30 -28.32
N LEU A 18 17.03 3.72 -27.14
CA LEU A 18 18.02 4.17 -26.17
C LEU A 18 19.41 3.57 -26.43
N GLY A 19 19.58 2.73 -27.46
CA GLY A 19 20.85 2.10 -27.82
C GLY A 19 21.13 0.76 -27.12
N PHE A 20 20.13 0.13 -26.51
CA PHE A 20 20.27 -1.20 -25.91
C PHE A 20 20.32 -2.25 -27.04
N ARG A 21 21.46 -2.95 -27.19
CA ARG A 21 21.66 -3.94 -28.27
C ARG A 21 21.02 -5.30 -27.98
N ARG A 22 20.97 -5.69 -26.71
CA ARG A 22 20.31 -6.89 -26.20
C ARG A 22 19.53 -6.52 -24.95
N VAL A 23 18.25 -6.86 -24.93
CA VAL A 23 17.35 -6.54 -23.82
C VAL A 23 16.92 -7.84 -23.16
N LYS A 24 17.45 -8.11 -21.98
CA LYS A 24 16.95 -9.18 -21.11
C LYS A 24 15.99 -8.53 -20.11
N ILE A 25 14.70 -8.78 -20.30
CA ILE A 25 13.68 -8.33 -19.36
C ILE A 25 13.61 -9.36 -18.24
N SER A 26 14.09 -8.98 -17.06
CA SER A 26 13.84 -9.72 -15.83
C SER A 26 12.69 -9.03 -15.10
N SER A 27 11.54 -9.70 -15.04
CA SER A 27 10.48 -9.30 -14.09
C SER A 27 10.88 -9.85 -12.73
N ALA A 28 11.25 -8.96 -11.81
CA ALA A 28 11.18 -9.30 -10.41
C ALA A 28 9.74 -8.98 -10.00
N GLY A 29 8.91 -10.01 -9.83
CA GLY A 29 7.71 -9.89 -9.00
C GLY A 29 8.10 -9.43 -7.59
N SER A 30 7.18 -9.39 -6.63
CA SER A 30 7.45 -8.97 -5.24
C SER A 30 8.58 -9.76 -4.51
N PHE A 31 9.27 -10.67 -5.20
CA PHE A 31 10.51 -11.31 -4.83
C PHE A 31 11.72 -10.59 -5.46
N PHE A 32 12.43 -9.85 -4.64
CA PHE A 32 13.87 -9.84 -4.78
C PHE A 32 14.41 -11.13 -4.15
N THR A 33 14.69 -12.15 -4.97
CA THR A 33 15.97 -12.81 -4.76
C THR A 33 17.02 -11.73 -4.97
N THR A 34 17.88 -11.53 -3.98
CA THR A 34 19.11 -10.74 -4.13
C THR A 34 19.70 -11.09 -5.49
N TRP A 35 20.11 -10.12 -6.29
CA TRP A 35 20.82 -10.40 -7.56
C TRP A 35 21.96 -11.42 -7.37
N ALA A 36 22.50 -11.51 -6.15
CA ALA A 36 23.50 -12.48 -5.72
C ALA A 36 22.98 -13.91 -5.38
N ALA A 37 21.67 -14.16 -5.32
CA ALA A 37 21.07 -15.36 -4.70
C ALA A 37 20.03 -16.09 -5.57
N SER A 38 19.99 -15.85 -6.89
CA SER A 38 19.37 -16.83 -7.79
C SER A 38 20.35 -17.98 -8.04
N PRO A 39 19.96 -19.26 -7.86
CA PRO A 39 20.76 -20.38 -8.36
C PRO A 39 20.71 -20.33 -9.89
N GLY A 40 21.70 -19.66 -10.48
CA GLY A 40 21.67 -19.21 -11.86
C GLY A 40 22.22 -17.80 -12.08
N THR A 41 22.85 -17.17 -11.06
CA THR A 41 23.85 -16.12 -11.32
C THR A 41 24.84 -16.69 -12.33
N PRO A 42 24.97 -16.11 -13.54
CA PRO A 42 26.11 -16.46 -14.37
C PRO A 42 27.33 -15.94 -13.61
N GLU A 43 28.14 -16.86 -13.09
CA GLU A 43 29.55 -16.61 -12.91
C GLU A 43 30.06 -16.05 -14.25
N GLY A 44 30.37 -14.75 -14.27
CA GLY A 44 30.72 -14.02 -15.48
C GLY A 44 29.52 -13.30 -16.12
N VAL A 45 29.12 -12.15 -15.56
CA VAL A 45 28.51 -11.11 -16.38
C VAL A 45 29.62 -10.56 -17.27
N ALA A 46 29.68 -11.07 -18.50
CA ALA A 46 30.57 -10.54 -19.52
C ALA A 46 30.28 -9.05 -19.71
N THR A 47 31.35 -8.29 -19.92
CA THR A 47 31.48 -6.83 -20.01
C THR A 47 30.71 -6.14 -21.15
N GLU A 48 29.63 -6.74 -21.68
CA GLU A 48 28.87 -6.21 -22.82
C GLU A 48 27.33 -6.24 -22.64
N ASP A 49 26.80 -6.76 -21.52
CA ASP A 49 25.36 -6.92 -21.34
C ASP A 49 24.69 -5.71 -20.67
N VAL A 50 23.74 -5.13 -21.40
CA VAL A 50 22.96 -3.95 -21.03
C VAL A 50 21.76 -4.36 -20.16
N ALA A 51 21.61 -3.80 -18.95
CA ALA A 51 20.65 -4.29 -17.95
C ALA A 51 19.30 -3.54 -17.99
N VAL A 52 18.20 -4.29 -18.03
CA VAL A 52 16.82 -3.78 -17.83
C VAL A 52 16.18 -4.49 -16.64
N LEU A 53 15.90 -3.73 -15.58
CA LEU A 53 15.24 -4.20 -14.37
C LEU A 53 13.80 -3.71 -14.35
N ILE A 54 12.82 -4.61 -14.22
CA ILE A 54 11.42 -4.25 -13.98
C ILE A 54 11.03 -4.69 -12.59
N LEU A 55 10.57 -3.74 -11.80
CA LEU A 55 9.95 -3.95 -10.51
C LEU A 55 8.46 -3.69 -10.64
N SER A 56 7.68 -4.70 -10.29
CA SER A 56 6.24 -4.56 -10.30
C SER A 56 5.63 -4.98 -8.99
N CYS A 57 4.54 -4.30 -8.63
CA CYS A 57 3.68 -4.73 -7.55
C CYS A 57 2.35 -5.16 -8.15
N ARG A 58 1.98 -6.42 -7.94
CA ARG A 58 0.67 -6.93 -8.34
C ARG A 58 -0.42 -6.35 -7.46
N VAL A 59 -1.48 -5.86 -8.08
CA VAL A 59 -2.68 -5.38 -7.40
C VAL A 59 -3.91 -5.89 -8.15
N SER A 60 -4.76 -6.63 -7.46
CA SER A 60 -6.06 -7.06 -7.98
C SER A 60 -6.93 -5.83 -8.25
N TYR A 61 -7.49 -5.73 -9.46
CA TYR A 61 -8.31 -4.59 -9.86
C TYR A 61 -9.54 -4.45 -8.96
N ASN A 62 -9.82 -3.22 -8.52
CA ASN A 62 -11.05 -2.89 -7.81
C ASN A 62 -11.84 -1.85 -8.62
N PRO A 63 -13.07 -2.17 -9.08
CA PRO A 63 -13.88 -1.26 -9.90
C PRO A 63 -14.30 0.01 -9.16
N ASN A 64 -14.17 0.04 -7.83
CA ASN A 64 -14.49 1.20 -7.01
C ASN A 64 -13.30 2.17 -6.83
N TRP A 65 -12.14 1.92 -7.46
CA TRP A 65 -11.05 2.90 -7.55
C TRP A 65 -11.48 4.10 -8.42
N GLY A 66 -12.32 4.97 -7.85
CA GLY A 66 -12.89 6.15 -8.52
C GLY A 66 -14.35 6.46 -8.16
N GLY A 67 -15.05 5.59 -7.42
CA GLY A 67 -16.45 5.78 -7.06
C GLY A 67 -16.65 6.49 -5.70
N TYR A 68 -17.43 7.56 -5.68
CA TYR A 68 -17.98 8.14 -4.44
C TYR A 68 -19.05 7.22 -3.85
N SER A 69 -19.03 7.04 -2.53
CA SER A 69 -20.16 6.58 -1.70
C SER A 69 -21.00 5.42 -2.27
N GLY A 70 -20.39 4.24 -2.37
CA GLY A 70 -21.12 2.98 -2.50
C GLY A 70 -20.49 1.98 -1.54
N LEU A 71 -21.30 1.34 -0.70
CA LEU A 71 -20.87 0.25 0.18
C LEU A 71 -19.97 -0.72 -0.59
N PRO A 72 -18.85 -1.21 -0.03
CA PRO A 72 -18.06 -2.23 -0.68
C PRO A 72 -18.92 -3.50 -0.78
N GLN A 73 -19.54 -3.74 -1.94
CA GLN A 73 -19.99 -5.06 -2.27
C GLN A 73 -18.75 -5.94 -2.40
N LEU A 74 -18.66 -6.83 -1.43
CA LEU A 74 -17.65 -7.86 -1.27
C LEU A 74 -17.71 -8.81 -2.47
N LEU A 75 -16.94 -8.50 -3.51
CA LEU A 75 -16.55 -9.41 -4.58
C LEU A 75 -15.05 -9.13 -4.73
N VAL A 76 -14.14 -9.96 -4.25
CA VAL A 76 -14.02 -11.39 -4.50
C VAL A 76 -13.30 -12.02 -3.30
N ARG A 77 -13.81 -13.15 -2.78
CA ARG A 77 -12.98 -14.07 -1.99
C ARG A 77 -11.86 -14.52 -2.93
N GLU A 78 -10.67 -13.94 -2.80
CA GLU A 78 -9.47 -14.58 -3.31
C GLU A 78 -9.46 -16.00 -2.73
N ARG A 79 -9.49 -17.00 -3.62
CA ARG A 79 -9.06 -18.33 -3.22
C ARG A 79 -7.62 -18.13 -2.79
N ALA A 80 -7.37 -18.29 -1.49
CA ALA A 80 -6.02 -18.33 -0.95
C ALA A 80 -5.33 -19.55 -1.59
N ASP A 81 -4.65 -19.32 -2.71
CA ASP A 81 -3.63 -20.25 -3.15
C ASP A 81 -2.53 -20.22 -2.10
N THR A 82 -2.34 -21.37 -1.47
CA THR A 82 -1.46 -21.61 -0.32
C THR A 82 0.03 -21.56 -0.66
N SER A 83 0.40 -21.10 -1.87
CA SER A 83 1.78 -20.74 -2.24
C SER A 83 1.97 -19.23 -2.05
N ALA A 84 2.43 -18.86 -0.86
CA ALA A 84 2.50 -17.51 -0.32
C ALA A 84 3.38 -16.52 -1.13
N GLU A 85 2.83 -15.93 -2.17
CA GLU A 85 3.30 -14.62 -2.64
C GLU A 85 2.73 -13.55 -1.69
N GLN A 86 3.58 -13.02 -0.80
CA GLN A 86 3.19 -11.93 0.11
C GLN A 86 3.02 -10.64 -0.69
N CYS A 87 1.83 -10.39 -1.23
CA CYS A 87 1.51 -9.12 -1.87
C CYS A 87 1.09 -8.05 -0.83
N PRO A 88 1.33 -6.75 -1.08
CA PRO A 88 0.91 -5.66 -0.18
C PRO A 88 -0.56 -5.72 0.23
N ALA A 89 -1.45 -6.16 -0.66
CA ALA A 89 -2.87 -6.29 -0.36
C ALA A 89 -3.15 -7.38 0.68
N GLY A 90 -2.66 -8.60 0.45
CA GLY A 90 -2.81 -9.71 1.38
C GLY A 90 -2.17 -9.45 2.74
N PHE A 91 -1.05 -8.72 2.77
CA PHE A 91 -0.43 -8.31 4.03
C PHE A 91 -1.30 -7.38 4.88
N ILE A 92 -1.94 -6.36 4.26
CA ILE A 92 -2.72 -5.37 5.01
C ILE A 92 -4.13 -5.85 5.38
N ASP A 93 -4.64 -6.89 4.72
CA ASP A 93 -6.03 -7.33 4.83
C ASP A 93 -6.49 -7.62 6.26
N PRO A 94 -5.73 -8.36 7.10
CA PRO A 94 -6.13 -8.59 8.49
C PRO A 94 -6.27 -7.29 9.30
N PHE A 95 -5.43 -6.30 9.03
CA PHE A 95 -5.46 -5.00 9.70
C PHE A 95 -6.61 -4.13 9.19
N LEU A 96 -6.87 -4.19 7.89
CA LEU A 96 -7.99 -3.50 7.25
C LEU A 96 -9.34 -4.04 7.73
N GLN A 97 -9.45 -5.36 7.94
CA GLN A 97 -10.65 -5.97 8.54
C GLN A 97 -10.90 -5.46 9.96
N GLN A 98 -9.87 -5.38 10.80
CA GLN A 98 -9.99 -4.84 12.15
C GLN A 98 -10.39 -3.36 12.14
N TYR A 99 -9.80 -2.56 11.25
CA TYR A 99 -10.15 -1.16 11.10
C TYR A 99 -11.61 -0.97 10.65
N ARG A 100 -12.09 -1.73 9.65
CA ARG A 100 -13.49 -1.71 9.23
C ARG A 100 -14.44 -2.10 10.35
N PHE A 101 -14.11 -3.17 11.08
CA PHE A 101 -14.90 -3.57 12.24
C PHE A 101 -14.97 -2.45 13.29
N ALA A 102 -13.86 -1.77 13.57
CA ALA A 102 -13.81 -0.63 14.50
C ALA A 102 -14.68 0.54 14.04
N LYS A 103 -14.64 0.91 12.76
CA LYS A 103 -15.47 1.99 12.19
C LYS A 103 -16.97 1.78 12.42
N ASP A 104 -17.42 0.52 12.33
CA ASP A 104 -18.83 0.17 12.39
C ASP A 104 -19.32 -0.08 13.83
N HIS A 105 -18.41 -0.35 14.77
CA HIS A 105 -18.74 -0.77 16.14
C HIS A 105 -18.28 0.19 17.23
N ILE A 106 -17.61 1.28 16.87
CA ILE A 106 -17.34 2.40 17.77
C ILE A 106 -18.39 3.46 17.48
N PHE A 107 -19.05 3.96 18.52
CA PHE A 107 -20.17 4.89 18.38
C PHE A 107 -19.90 6.22 19.05
N LEU A 108 -20.39 7.29 18.43
CA LEU A 108 -20.45 8.64 18.97
C LEU A 108 -21.92 8.95 19.31
N THR A 109 -22.17 9.44 20.51
CA THR A 109 -23.52 9.75 21.00
C THR A 109 -23.55 11.12 21.66
N GLU A 110 -24.53 11.94 21.29
CA GLU A 110 -24.95 13.11 22.08
C GLU A 110 -26.15 12.68 22.93
N THR A 111 -26.04 12.75 24.25
CA THR A 111 -27.15 12.41 25.15
C THR A 111 -28.22 13.50 25.13
N GLU A 112 -29.42 13.19 25.62
CA GLU A 112 -30.50 14.19 25.79
C GLU A 112 -30.11 15.34 26.73
N GLN A 113 -29.09 15.12 27.58
CA GLN A 113 -28.53 16.10 28.50
C GLN A 113 -27.39 16.94 27.86
N GLY A 114 -27.14 16.78 26.56
CA GLY A 114 -26.09 17.49 25.82
C GLY A 114 -24.67 16.97 26.07
N ARG A 115 -24.50 15.77 26.66
CA ARG A 115 -23.17 15.18 26.87
C ARG A 115 -22.73 14.41 25.64
N HIS A 116 -21.48 14.58 25.24
CA HIS A 116 -20.91 13.85 24.12
C HIS A 116 -20.08 12.66 24.62
N LEU A 117 -20.42 11.46 24.14
CA LEU A 117 -19.81 10.21 24.55
C LEU A 117 -19.25 9.45 23.35
N ILE A 118 -18.19 8.68 23.60
CA ILE A 118 -17.76 7.59 22.73
C ILE A 118 -18.03 6.25 23.40
N THR A 119 -18.66 5.32 22.69
CA THR A 119 -18.89 3.95 23.14
C THR A 119 -18.05 2.99 22.32
N VAL A 120 -17.26 2.15 23.00
CA VAL A 120 -16.21 1.33 22.41
C VAL A 120 -16.32 -0.12 22.92
N PRO A 121 -16.20 -1.14 22.05
CA PRO A 121 -15.97 -2.51 22.47
C PRO A 121 -14.71 -2.65 23.33
N GLN A 122 -14.78 -3.37 24.45
CA GLN A 122 -13.65 -3.59 25.35
C GLN A 122 -12.42 -4.19 24.67
N SER A 123 -12.61 -4.95 23.58
CA SER A 123 -11.54 -5.52 22.77
C SER A 123 -10.58 -4.49 22.16
N PHE A 124 -11.00 -3.22 22.03
CA PHE A 124 -10.15 -2.14 21.52
C PHE A 124 -9.44 -1.34 22.62
N LEU A 125 -9.65 -1.67 23.90
CA LEU A 125 -9.10 -0.94 25.04
C LEU A 125 -7.92 -1.67 25.70
N LYS A 126 -7.85 -2.99 25.55
CA LYS A 126 -6.87 -3.85 26.24
C LYS A 126 -5.89 -4.48 25.26
N LYS A 127 -4.61 -4.44 25.63
CA LYS A 127 -3.52 -5.14 24.91
C LYS A 127 -3.47 -6.60 25.36
N ASP A 128 -4.45 -7.40 24.95
CA ASP A 128 -4.51 -8.81 25.36
C ASP A 128 -4.24 -9.75 24.17
N GLY A 129 -3.33 -10.72 24.37
CA GLY A 129 -3.06 -11.82 23.46
C GLY A 129 -1.83 -11.66 22.56
N LYS A 130 -1.55 -12.70 21.77
CA LYS A 130 -0.38 -12.79 20.88
C LYS A 130 -0.63 -12.25 19.45
N ASN A 131 -1.89 -12.06 19.08
CA ASN A 131 -2.25 -11.64 17.72
C ASN A 131 -2.31 -10.12 17.59
N PRO A 132 -2.00 -9.54 16.42
CA PRO A 132 -2.07 -8.11 16.22
C PRO A 132 -3.49 -7.60 16.42
N ARG A 133 -3.64 -6.54 17.23
CA ARG A 133 -4.95 -5.95 17.55
C ARG A 133 -4.95 -4.45 17.41
N LEU A 134 -6.01 -3.89 16.82
CA LEU A 134 -6.30 -2.46 16.85
C LEU A 134 -6.64 -2.04 18.28
N ILE A 135 -5.93 -1.04 18.82
CA ILE A 135 -6.15 -0.47 20.15
C ILE A 135 -6.39 1.04 19.99
N LEU A 136 -7.44 1.55 20.63
CA LEU A 136 -7.73 2.99 20.63
C LEU A 136 -6.80 3.76 21.56
N ARG A 137 -6.48 4.99 21.14
CA ARG A 137 -5.77 5.98 21.95
C ARG A 137 -6.77 6.84 22.70
N LEU A 138 -7.16 6.38 23.89
CA LEU A 138 -8.06 7.15 24.76
C LEU A 138 -7.51 8.54 25.09
N ASP A 139 -6.19 8.71 25.13
CA ASP A 139 -5.52 10.00 25.32
C ASP A 139 -5.78 11.03 24.22
N LYS A 140 -6.28 10.59 23.06
CA LYS A 140 -6.66 11.46 21.94
C LYS A 140 -8.16 11.68 21.81
N ILE A 141 -8.97 10.95 22.59
CA ILE A 141 -10.41 10.84 22.36
C ILE A 141 -11.21 11.17 23.62
N ALA A 142 -10.80 10.66 24.77
CA ALA A 142 -11.57 10.72 26.00
C ALA A 142 -11.09 11.86 26.90
N GLU A 143 -12.02 12.45 27.64
CA GLU A 143 -11.72 13.42 28.69
C GLU A 143 -11.08 12.69 29.88
N PRO A 144 -9.87 13.11 30.32
CA PRO A 144 -9.27 12.58 31.54
C PRO A 144 -9.99 13.12 32.78
N ASP A 145 -10.06 12.32 33.83
CA ASP A 145 -10.50 12.77 35.14
C ASP A 145 -9.45 13.67 35.83
N LYS A 146 -9.74 14.10 37.05
CA LYS A 146 -8.87 15.00 37.83
C LYS A 146 -7.47 14.44 38.08
N ASP A 147 -7.32 13.11 38.05
CA ASP A 147 -6.07 12.41 38.28
C ASP A 147 -5.34 12.06 36.96
N GLY A 148 -5.87 12.52 35.82
CA GLY A 148 -5.30 12.25 34.50
C GLY A 148 -5.65 10.85 33.96
N THR A 149 -6.59 10.14 34.59
CA THR A 149 -7.00 8.78 34.20
C THR A 149 -8.28 8.82 33.35
N TYR A 150 -8.48 7.82 32.48
CA TYR A 150 -9.69 7.73 31.65
C TYR A 150 -10.71 6.81 32.33
N SER A 151 -11.60 7.42 33.10
CA SER A 151 -12.65 6.71 33.82
C SER A 151 -13.92 6.56 32.96
N PRO A 152 -14.49 5.34 32.83
CA PRO A 152 -15.68 5.12 32.03
C PRO A 152 -16.91 5.77 32.66
N VAL A 153 -17.74 6.41 31.83
CA VAL A 153 -19.04 6.97 32.23
C VAL A 153 -20.09 5.87 32.36
N MET A 154 -20.00 4.83 31.55
CA MET A 154 -20.93 3.70 31.54
C MET A 154 -20.24 2.43 31.03
N ILE A 155 -20.57 1.28 31.61
CA ILE A 155 -20.19 -0.04 31.09
C ILE A 155 -21.49 -0.83 30.89
N SER A 156 -21.69 -1.35 29.68
CA SER A 156 -22.86 -2.17 29.32
C SER A 156 -22.41 -3.39 28.53
N GLY A 157 -22.39 -4.55 29.18
CA GLY A 157 -21.87 -5.79 28.60
C GLY A 157 -20.40 -5.64 28.18
N SER A 158 -20.12 -5.88 26.90
CA SER A 158 -18.79 -5.74 26.31
C SER A 158 -18.47 -4.33 25.79
N MET A 159 -19.34 -3.36 26.03
CA MET A 159 -19.18 -1.97 25.59
C MET A 159 -18.86 -1.06 26.78
N THR A 160 -17.95 -0.12 26.55
CA THR A 160 -17.53 0.88 27.53
C THR A 160 -17.67 2.27 26.93
N SER A 161 -18.29 3.20 27.65
CA SER A 161 -18.48 4.58 27.21
C SER A 161 -17.63 5.55 28.00
N TYR A 162 -17.03 6.52 27.30
CA TYR A 162 -16.22 7.60 27.87
C TYR A 162 -16.76 8.96 27.44
N ALA A 163 -16.58 9.97 28.28
CA ALA A 163 -16.81 11.36 27.88
C ALA A 163 -15.76 11.75 26.83
N LEU A 164 -16.19 12.47 25.78
CA LEU A 164 -15.27 12.95 24.76
C LEU A 164 -14.46 14.15 25.26
N SER A 165 -13.17 14.18 24.88
CA SER A 165 -12.33 15.34 25.12
C SER A 165 -12.76 16.52 24.24
N GLU A 166 -12.56 17.73 24.75
CA GLU A 166 -12.79 18.96 23.99
C GLU A 166 -11.96 19.00 22.69
N SER A 167 -10.73 18.50 22.74
CA SER A 167 -9.87 18.42 21.55
C SER A 167 -10.45 17.53 20.46
N PHE A 168 -11.07 16.40 20.83
CA PHE A 168 -11.69 15.51 19.85
C PHE A 168 -13.02 16.09 19.33
N LEU A 169 -13.80 16.78 20.17
CA LEU A 169 -14.99 17.50 19.73
C LEU A 169 -14.67 18.56 18.67
N GLN A 170 -13.57 19.30 18.83
CA GLN A 170 -13.10 20.25 17.82
C GLN A 170 -12.74 19.57 16.50
N VAL A 171 -12.12 18.38 16.54
CA VAL A 171 -11.84 17.58 15.34
C VAL A 171 -13.14 17.14 14.66
N LEU A 172 -14.13 16.69 15.42
CA LEU A 172 -15.44 16.30 14.87
C LEU A 172 -16.16 17.51 14.24
N ALA A 173 -16.13 18.67 14.89
CA ALA A 173 -16.71 19.91 14.37
C ALA A 173 -16.02 20.36 13.07
N ALA A 174 -14.68 20.32 13.01
CA ALA A 174 -13.91 20.64 11.80
C ALA A 174 -14.25 19.70 10.63
N ARG A 175 -14.63 18.45 10.92
CA ARG A 175 -15.11 17.46 9.94
C ARG A 175 -16.60 17.58 9.61
N ARG A 176 -17.30 18.57 10.17
CA ARG A 176 -18.74 18.80 10.03
C ARG A 176 -19.57 17.56 10.44
N PHE A 177 -19.15 16.88 11.50
CA PHE A 177 -19.91 15.77 12.06
C PHE A 177 -21.28 16.26 12.54
N VAL A 178 -22.34 15.55 12.16
CA VAL A 178 -23.72 15.91 12.50
C VAL A 178 -24.21 15.01 13.62
N TRP A 179 -24.34 15.58 14.82
CA TRP A 179 -24.92 14.90 15.96
C TRP A 179 -26.40 14.65 15.78
N LYS A 180 -26.89 13.57 16.38
CA LYS A 180 -28.31 13.25 16.51
C LYS A 180 -28.58 12.93 17.96
N SER A 181 -29.06 13.91 18.72
CA SER A 181 -29.35 13.75 20.14
C SER A 181 -30.17 12.49 20.41
N GLY A 182 -29.76 11.72 21.42
CA GLY A 182 -30.35 10.44 21.82
C GLY A 182 -30.01 9.26 20.90
N ARG A 183 -29.23 9.44 19.81
CA ARG A 183 -28.85 8.36 18.89
C ARG A 183 -27.35 8.15 18.85
N SER A 184 -26.96 6.88 18.82
CA SER A 184 -25.59 6.45 18.58
C SER A 184 -25.32 6.39 17.08
N ILE A 185 -24.24 7.04 16.64
CA ILE A 185 -23.80 7.10 15.25
C ILE A 185 -22.43 6.40 15.16
N PRO A 186 -22.20 5.46 14.23
CA PRO A 186 -20.87 4.89 14.04
C PRO A 186 -19.82 5.97 13.79
N ILE A 187 -18.62 5.80 14.34
CA ILE A 187 -17.51 6.75 14.19
C ILE A 187 -17.07 6.87 12.73
N ASP A 188 -17.24 5.79 11.94
CA ASP A 188 -16.96 5.73 10.51
C ASP A 188 -15.65 6.45 10.12
N SER A 189 -15.70 7.43 9.22
CA SER A 189 -14.54 8.16 8.70
C SER A 189 -13.91 9.13 9.71
N CYS A 190 -14.56 9.37 10.86
CA CYS A 190 -13.98 10.11 11.98
C CYS A 190 -12.93 9.30 12.75
N LEU A 191 -12.82 7.98 12.52
CA LEU A 191 -11.73 7.15 13.07
C LEU A 191 -10.43 7.37 12.26
N GLY A 192 -9.72 8.45 12.58
CA GLY A 192 -8.45 8.84 11.97
C GLY A 192 -7.27 7.95 12.39
N SER A 193 -6.19 7.99 11.58
CA SER A 193 -4.96 7.20 11.78
C SER A 193 -4.23 7.45 13.10
N GLU A 194 -4.49 8.60 13.71
CA GLU A 194 -3.93 9.09 14.96
C GLU A 194 -4.67 8.57 16.20
N LEU A 195 -5.88 8.03 16.02
CA LEU A 195 -6.77 7.63 17.11
C LEU A 195 -6.58 6.18 17.56
N PHE A 196 -5.72 5.43 16.88
CA PHE A 196 -5.45 4.04 17.20
C PHE A 196 -4.01 3.66 16.89
N PHE A 197 -3.62 2.45 17.29
CA PHE A 197 -2.41 1.77 16.85
C PHE A 197 -2.66 0.26 16.86
N PHE A 198 -1.81 -0.49 16.18
CA PHE A 198 -1.86 -1.94 16.24
C PHE A 198 -0.84 -2.45 17.27
N ALA A 199 -1.32 -3.15 18.30
CA ALA A 199 -0.49 -3.79 19.31
C ALA A 199 -0.16 -5.23 18.90
N GLY A 200 0.99 -5.76 19.34
CA GLY A 200 1.36 -7.17 19.13
C GLY A 200 1.80 -7.51 17.69
N ILE A 201 2.06 -6.51 16.85
CA ILE A 201 2.50 -6.75 15.46
C ILE A 201 3.85 -7.45 15.42
N ASP A 202 4.80 -7.00 16.25
CA ASP A 202 6.19 -7.49 16.26
C ASP A 202 6.31 -9.00 16.53
N LEU A 203 5.29 -9.60 17.15
CA LEU A 203 5.21 -11.03 17.48
C LEU A 203 4.59 -11.87 16.35
N ALA A 204 3.90 -11.24 15.41
CA ALA A 204 3.05 -11.91 14.42
C ALA A 204 3.59 -11.81 12.99
N VAL A 205 4.60 -10.97 12.77
CA VAL A 205 5.18 -10.70 11.46
C VAL A 205 6.64 -11.09 11.45
N ASP A 206 7.09 -11.61 10.31
CA ASP A 206 8.52 -11.84 10.08
C ASP A 206 9.22 -10.47 9.94
N GLN A 207 10.06 -10.12 10.91
CA GLN A 207 10.79 -8.84 10.91
C GLN A 207 11.82 -8.76 9.78
N ASN A 208 12.24 -9.89 9.22
CA ASN A 208 13.13 -9.93 8.05
C ASN A 208 12.36 -9.77 6.73
N SER A 209 11.02 -9.79 6.77
CA SER A 209 10.20 -9.62 5.59
C SER A 209 10.23 -8.18 5.11
N ARG A 210 10.58 -8.00 3.83
CA ARG A 210 10.64 -6.68 3.17
C ARG A 210 9.28 -5.99 3.17
N ILE A 211 8.20 -6.74 2.97
CA ILE A 211 6.85 -6.17 3.00
C ILE A 211 6.50 -5.62 4.39
N CYS A 212 6.99 -6.26 5.46
CA CYS A 212 6.80 -5.80 6.83
C CYS A 212 7.60 -4.52 7.06
N ALA A 213 8.89 -4.51 6.71
CA ALA A 213 9.75 -3.33 6.83
C ALA A 213 9.19 -2.11 6.08
N THR A 214 8.55 -2.34 4.94
CA THR A 214 8.02 -1.24 4.11
C THR A 214 6.63 -0.74 4.55
N LEU A 215 5.73 -1.63 4.96
CA LEU A 215 4.33 -1.27 5.22
C LEU A 215 4.02 -0.97 6.69
N LEU A 216 4.69 -1.62 7.65
CA LEU A 216 4.39 -1.45 9.07
C LEU A 216 4.47 0.00 9.56
N PRO A 217 5.50 0.80 9.19
CA PRO A 217 5.59 2.20 9.61
C PRO A 217 4.41 3.06 9.12
N HIS A 218 3.69 2.61 8.09
CA HIS A 218 2.63 3.35 7.44
C HIS A 218 1.24 2.74 7.65
N LEU A 219 1.15 1.66 8.43
CA LEU A 219 -0.04 0.80 8.50
C LEU A 219 -1.33 1.56 8.84
N ASN A 220 -1.31 2.41 9.87
CA ASN A 220 -2.47 3.22 10.26
C ASN A 220 -2.95 4.14 9.13
N ARG A 221 -2.02 4.76 8.39
CA ARG A 221 -2.31 5.67 7.28
C ARG A 221 -2.81 4.89 6.06
N ILE A 222 -2.32 3.67 5.88
CA ILE A 222 -2.78 2.76 4.81
C ILE A 222 -4.23 2.34 5.07
N VAL A 223 -4.55 1.80 6.24
CA VAL A 223 -5.90 1.24 6.49
C VAL A 223 -6.99 2.32 6.53
N THR A 224 -6.63 3.56 6.85
CA THR A 224 -7.52 4.73 6.83
C THR A 224 -7.63 5.40 5.45
N HIS A 225 -6.83 4.97 4.47
CA HIS A 225 -6.85 5.52 3.12
C HIS A 225 -8.13 5.11 2.37
N ARG A 226 -8.56 5.93 1.41
CA ARG A 226 -9.74 5.64 0.56
C ARG A 226 -9.54 4.39 -0.30
N THR A 227 -8.30 4.17 -0.73
CA THR A 227 -7.85 3.02 -1.54
C THR A 227 -6.68 2.33 -0.84
N PRO A 228 -6.93 1.55 0.24
CA PRO A 228 -5.88 1.02 1.11
C PRO A 228 -4.93 0.07 0.36
N HIS A 229 -5.45 -0.80 -0.49
CA HIS A 229 -4.64 -1.74 -1.29
C HIS A 229 -3.69 -1.02 -2.26
N LEU A 230 -4.20 -0.03 -3.00
CA LEU A 230 -3.38 0.77 -3.91
C LEU A 230 -2.33 1.57 -3.14
N ARG A 231 -2.69 2.13 -1.97
CA ARG A 231 -1.75 2.87 -1.13
C ARG A 231 -0.63 1.99 -0.59
N ALA A 232 -0.93 0.75 -0.21
CA ALA A 232 0.08 -0.21 0.22
C ALA A 232 1.02 -0.58 -0.94
N ALA A 233 0.47 -0.88 -2.12
CA ALA A 233 1.25 -1.18 -3.31
C ALA A 233 2.20 -0.02 -3.69
N GLU A 234 1.69 1.22 -3.68
CA GLU A 234 2.46 2.43 -3.96
C GLU A 234 3.63 2.62 -2.98
N ILE A 235 3.38 2.47 -1.67
CA ILE A 235 4.41 2.60 -0.63
C ILE A 235 5.49 1.52 -0.80
N HIS A 236 5.07 0.27 -0.95
CA HIS A 236 5.96 -0.87 -1.10
C HIS A 236 6.84 -0.72 -2.35
N LEU A 237 6.22 -0.46 -3.50
CA LEU A 237 6.91 -0.29 -4.78
C LEU A 237 7.91 0.86 -4.74
N ARG A 238 7.55 2.00 -4.12
CA ARG A 238 8.46 3.15 -3.96
C ARG A 238 9.73 2.79 -3.20
N GLN A 239 9.58 2.09 -2.08
CA GLN A 239 10.71 1.77 -1.21
C GLN A 239 11.58 0.65 -1.78
N GLU A 240 10.98 -0.37 -2.39
CA GLU A 240 11.74 -1.42 -3.05
C GLU A 240 12.44 -0.89 -4.32
N PHE A 241 11.83 0.03 -5.07
CA PHE A 241 12.50 0.68 -6.20
C PHE A 241 13.73 1.49 -5.78
N ALA A 242 13.61 2.29 -4.72
CA ALA A 242 14.75 3.04 -4.18
C ALA A 242 15.89 2.10 -3.74
N ARG A 243 15.57 1.05 -2.96
CA ARG A 243 16.56 0.08 -2.48
C ARG A 243 17.23 -0.68 -3.64
N ALA A 244 16.44 -1.08 -4.64
CA ALA A 244 16.94 -1.78 -5.80
C ALA A 244 17.91 -0.92 -6.60
N LEU A 245 17.56 0.36 -6.79
CA LEU A 245 18.41 1.32 -7.46
C LEU A 245 19.72 1.51 -6.69
N GLU A 246 19.68 1.74 -5.38
CA GLU A 246 20.87 1.86 -4.52
C GLU A 246 21.77 0.62 -4.62
N THR A 247 21.18 -0.58 -4.53
CA THR A 247 21.91 -1.85 -4.64
C THR A 247 22.53 -1.98 -6.03
N PHE A 248 21.79 -1.63 -7.08
CA PHE A 248 22.25 -1.73 -8.45
C PHE A 248 23.40 -0.77 -8.71
N THR A 249 23.26 0.52 -8.39
CA THR A 249 24.30 1.54 -8.56
C THR A 249 25.57 1.19 -7.76
N ALA A 250 25.46 0.57 -6.59
CA ALA A 250 26.62 0.16 -5.80
C ALA A 250 27.43 -1.00 -6.42
N HIS A 251 26.85 -1.81 -7.30
CA HIS A 251 27.47 -3.03 -7.84
C HIS A 251 27.62 -3.03 -9.37
N HIS A 252 27.15 -2.00 -10.07
CA HIS A 252 27.23 -1.93 -11.52
C HIS A 252 28.55 -1.29 -11.97
N PRO A 253 29.30 -1.90 -12.91
CA PRO A 253 30.48 -1.27 -13.49
C PRO A 253 30.08 -0.04 -14.32
N GLU A 254 30.90 1.01 -14.31
CA GLU A 254 30.69 2.33 -14.96
C GLU A 254 30.50 2.29 -16.50
N SER A 255 30.39 1.12 -17.11
CA SER A 255 30.38 0.91 -18.56
C SER A 255 29.14 0.13 -19.01
N GLY A 256 27.97 0.76 -18.98
CA GLY A 256 26.74 0.15 -19.51
C GLY A 256 25.56 1.14 -19.58
N ASN A 257 24.55 0.83 -20.41
CA ASN A 257 23.24 1.49 -20.28
C ASN A 257 22.39 0.71 -19.27
N VAL A 258 21.62 1.42 -18.47
CA VAL A 258 20.81 0.86 -17.40
C VAL A 258 19.42 1.45 -17.50
N LEU A 259 18.40 0.59 -17.47
CA LEU A 259 17.01 1.01 -17.31
C LEU A 259 16.38 0.26 -16.13
N CYS A 260 16.10 0.96 -15.04
CA CYS A 260 15.29 0.44 -13.94
C CYS A 260 13.89 1.03 -14.05
N LEU A 261 12.86 0.20 -14.11
CA LEU A 261 11.48 0.61 -14.25
C LEU A 261 10.65 0.06 -13.09
N ALA A 262 9.79 0.88 -12.51
CA ALA A 262 8.76 0.50 -11.55
C ALA A 262 7.35 0.72 -12.11
N GLY A 263 6.44 -0.20 -11.80
CA GLY A 263 5.02 -0.03 -12.13
C GLY A 263 4.10 -0.97 -11.36
N LEU A 264 2.80 -0.85 -11.64
CA LEU A 264 1.77 -1.72 -11.07
C LEU A 264 1.34 -2.76 -12.09
N ASP A 265 1.31 -4.02 -11.67
CA ASP A 265 0.66 -5.10 -12.41
C ASP A 265 -0.80 -5.19 -11.95
N ILE A 266 -1.70 -4.67 -12.77
CA ILE A 266 -3.13 -4.73 -12.51
C ILE A 266 -3.66 -6.04 -13.07
N ASP A 267 -4.13 -6.88 -12.15
CA ASP A 267 -4.75 -8.15 -12.47
C ASP A 267 -6.28 -8.01 -12.50
N MET A 268 -6.89 -8.23 -13.67
CA MET A 268 -8.34 -8.19 -13.84
C MET A 268 -9.00 -9.56 -13.86
N THR A 269 -8.25 -10.66 -13.63
CA THR A 269 -8.77 -12.04 -13.72
C THR A 269 -9.98 -12.33 -12.83
N ALA A 270 -10.10 -11.63 -11.70
CA ALA A 270 -11.25 -11.72 -10.80
C ALA A 270 -12.56 -11.12 -11.39
N PHE A 271 -12.48 -10.39 -12.50
CA PHE A 271 -13.62 -9.77 -13.18
C PHE A 271 -14.09 -10.61 -14.37
N LYS A 272 -15.38 -10.99 -14.37
CA LYS A 272 -15.97 -11.88 -15.39
C LYS A 272 -15.76 -11.33 -16.80
N GLY A 273 -15.01 -12.06 -17.63
CA GLY A 273 -14.88 -11.82 -19.08
C GLY A 273 -13.53 -11.25 -19.53
N GLN A 274 -12.63 -10.87 -18.62
CA GLN A 274 -11.31 -10.35 -18.97
C GLN A 274 -10.22 -11.03 -18.13
N GLY A 275 -9.52 -11.99 -18.72
CA GLY A 275 -8.23 -12.48 -18.20
C GLY A 275 -7.08 -11.52 -18.51
N GLU A 276 -7.37 -10.25 -18.71
CA GLU A 276 -6.42 -9.26 -19.19
C GLU A 276 -5.58 -8.73 -18.03
N GLN A 277 -4.27 -8.68 -18.26
CA GLN A 277 -3.30 -8.08 -17.34
C GLN A 277 -2.83 -6.76 -17.91
N TYR A 278 -2.81 -5.74 -17.07
CA TYR A 278 -2.39 -4.39 -17.45
C TYR A 278 -1.19 -3.96 -16.64
N PHE A 279 -0.23 -3.33 -17.30
CA PHE A 279 0.87 -2.67 -16.66
C PHE A 279 0.60 -1.17 -16.58
N VAL A 280 0.81 -0.59 -15.40
CA VAL A 280 0.82 0.87 -15.20
C VAL A 280 2.25 1.29 -14.91
N PRO A 281 2.99 1.84 -15.89
CA PRO A 281 4.31 2.38 -15.64
C PRO A 281 4.18 3.54 -14.65
N TRP A 282 5.09 3.58 -13.67
CA TRP A 282 5.05 4.59 -12.61
C TRP A 282 6.32 5.43 -12.59
N LYS A 283 7.49 4.81 -12.62
CA LYS A 283 8.77 5.55 -12.59
C LYS A 283 9.85 4.77 -13.30
N ALA A 284 10.80 5.46 -13.93
CA ALA A 284 12.01 4.83 -14.42
C ALA A 284 13.25 5.64 -14.08
N TYR A 285 14.37 4.94 -13.94
CA TYR A 285 15.72 5.48 -13.85
C TYR A 285 16.49 4.98 -15.07
N LEU A 286 17.17 5.92 -15.75
CA LEU A 286 17.94 5.65 -16.96
C LEU A 286 19.35 6.20 -16.81
N GLU A 287 20.33 5.34 -17.04
CA GLU A 287 21.75 5.68 -17.15
C GLU A 287 22.27 5.25 -18.53
N ARG A 288 23.13 6.07 -19.15
CA ARG A 288 23.69 5.76 -20.48
C ARG A 288 25.21 5.88 -20.46
N ALA A 289 25.88 4.92 -21.07
CA ALA A 289 27.33 4.95 -21.24
C ALA A 289 27.76 6.10 -22.17
N GLY A 290 28.79 6.86 -21.77
CA GLY A 290 29.50 7.81 -22.63
C GLY A 290 28.85 9.19 -22.83
N ARG A 291 27.79 9.54 -22.09
CA ARG A 291 27.46 10.97 -21.85
C ARG A 291 28.19 11.45 -20.61
N ASP A 292 28.43 12.76 -20.51
CA ASP A 292 28.94 13.37 -19.28
C ASP A 292 28.16 12.82 -18.08
N LEU A 293 28.88 12.23 -17.12
CA LEU A 293 28.37 11.75 -15.84
C LEU A 293 27.51 12.86 -15.22
N GLY A 294 26.18 12.77 -15.35
CA GLY A 294 25.28 13.80 -14.84
C GLY A 294 23.89 13.91 -15.48
N GLU A 295 23.63 13.37 -16.68
CA GLU A 295 22.24 13.29 -17.18
C GLU A 295 21.52 12.04 -16.63
N GLU A 296 21.44 11.94 -15.30
CA GLU A 296 20.51 11.03 -14.63
C GLU A 296 19.07 11.40 -15.05
N CYS A 297 18.44 10.58 -15.88
CA CYS A 297 17.09 10.86 -16.36
C CYS A 297 16.10 10.02 -15.56
N ALA A 298 15.67 10.55 -14.42
CA ALA A 298 14.49 10.05 -13.73
C ALA A 298 13.25 10.39 -14.58
N LEU A 299 12.56 9.37 -15.07
CA LEU A 299 11.29 9.53 -15.78
C LEU A 299 10.15 9.31 -14.81
N GLU A 300 9.39 10.37 -14.56
CA GLU A 300 8.12 10.29 -13.84
C GLU A 300 7.03 9.65 -14.74
N GLN A 301 5.90 9.29 -14.12
CA GLN A 301 4.86 8.49 -14.73
C GLN A 301 4.40 9.01 -16.11
N ASP A 302 4.10 10.30 -16.22
CA ASP A 302 3.54 10.89 -17.44
C ASP A 302 4.54 10.85 -18.59
N ASP A 303 5.80 11.25 -18.33
CA ASP A 303 6.87 11.22 -19.33
C ASP A 303 7.20 9.79 -19.77
N LEU A 304 7.27 8.86 -18.81
CA LEU A 304 7.49 7.45 -19.09
C LEU A 304 6.36 6.87 -19.94
N PHE A 305 5.11 7.18 -19.58
CA PHE A 305 3.94 6.74 -20.33
C PHE A 305 3.96 7.29 -21.76
N VAL A 306 4.19 8.58 -21.95
CA VAL A 306 4.28 9.21 -23.27
C VAL A 306 5.38 8.54 -24.11
N ARG A 307 6.58 8.36 -23.56
CA ARG A 307 7.71 7.72 -24.27
C ARG A 307 7.42 6.28 -24.66
N LEU A 308 6.75 5.50 -23.80
CA LEU A 308 6.32 4.14 -24.11
C LEU A 308 5.22 4.12 -25.19
N MET A 309 4.29 5.07 -25.16
CA MET A 309 3.20 5.16 -26.14
C MET A 309 3.67 5.60 -27.52
N GLN A 310 4.75 6.40 -27.59
CA GLN A 310 5.42 6.77 -28.84
C GLN A 310 6.12 5.59 -29.54
N GLN A 311 6.37 4.49 -28.83
CA GLN A 311 6.93 3.30 -29.47
C GLN A 311 5.84 2.60 -30.28
N GLU A 312 6.06 2.41 -31.58
CA GLU A 312 5.12 1.72 -32.45
C GLU A 312 4.88 0.27 -31.98
N LYS A 313 3.66 -0.22 -32.22
CA LYS A 313 3.32 -1.64 -32.05
C LYS A 313 3.93 -2.40 -33.22
N LEU A 314 5.17 -2.88 -33.07
CA LEU A 314 5.71 -3.87 -34.02
C LEU A 314 4.89 -5.17 -33.82
N CYS A 315 3.90 -5.39 -34.69
CA CYS A 315 3.35 -6.71 -34.90
C CYS A 315 4.50 -7.59 -35.38
N SER A 316 4.91 -8.55 -34.57
CA SER A 316 5.80 -9.64 -35.01
C SER A 316 5.16 -10.32 -36.23
N VAL A 317 5.84 -10.23 -37.38
CA VAL A 317 5.62 -11.12 -38.53
C VAL A 317 6.30 -12.45 -38.25
#